data_AF-A0AB37R0W1-F1
#
_entry.id   AF-A0AB37R0W1-F1
#
_cell.length_a   1.000
_cell.length_b   1.000
_cell.length_c   1.000
_cell.angle_alpha   90.00
_cell.angle_beta   90.00
_cell.angle_gamma   90.00
#
_symmetry.space_group_name_H-M   'P 1'
#
loop_
_entity.id
_entity.type
_entity.pdbx_description
1 polymer ?
#
loop_
_entity_poly.entity_id
_entity_poly.type
_entity_poly.pdbx_seq_one_letter_code
_entity_poly.pdbx_strand_id
1 'polypeptide(L)' 'MWEPMLGADVGREERMAALVRDTPLRRFGMPEEVAAVALLLATDEATYITGSEFNIDGGLLAGSAATPVVLDDSET' A
#
# COMPACT_ATOMS: atom_id res chain seq x y z
N MET A 1 4.57 11.35 10.85
CA MET A 1 4.48 11.96 9.49
C MET A 1 3.03 12.23 9.11
N TRP A 2 2.12 11.26 9.25
CA TRP A 2 0.72 11.38 8.82
C TRP A 2 -0.23 11.85 9.92
N GLU A 3 0.24 12.01 11.17
CA GLU A 3 -0.62 12.35 12.32
C GLU A 3 -1.42 13.65 12.13
N PRO A 4 -0.86 14.76 11.58
CA PRO A 4 -1.64 15.97 11.37
C PRO A 4 -2.80 15.80 10.38
N MET A 5 -2.65 14.93 9.38
CA MET A 5 -3.65 14.67 8.36
C MET A 5 -4.75 13.71 8.86
N LEU A 6 -4.36 12.72 9.65
CA LEU A 6 -5.27 11.73 10.23
C LEU A 6 -6.07 12.26 11.42
N GLY A 7 -5.58 13.30 12.11
CA GLY A 7 -6.22 13.83 13.31
C GLY A 7 -6.33 12.80 14.45
N ALA A 8 -6.94 13.21 15.55
CA ALA A 8 -7.20 12.37 16.72
C ALA A 8 -8.68 12.33 17.10
N ASP A 9 -9.55 12.90 16.26
CA ASP A 9 -10.99 12.95 16.44
C ASP A 9 -11.70 11.73 15.83
N VAL A 10 -13.02 11.69 15.95
CA VAL A 10 -13.90 10.61 15.49
C VAL A 10 -13.79 10.33 13.98
N GLY A 11 -13.37 11.28 13.15
CA GLY A 11 -13.20 11.11 11.72
C GLY A 11 -11.86 10.49 11.32
N ARG A 12 -11.02 10.08 12.28
CA ARG A 12 -9.71 9.49 12.02
C ARG A 12 -9.81 8.19 11.21
N GLU A 13 -10.69 7.28 11.62
CA GLU A 13 -10.82 5.97 10.97
C GLU A 13 -11.27 6.09 9.52
N GLU A 14 -12.20 6.99 9.23
CA GLU A 14 -12.67 7.27 7.88
C GLU A 14 -11.55 7.81 6.99
N ARG A 15 -10.74 8.74 7.51
CA ARG A 15 -9.55 9.25 6.80
C ARG A 15 -8.51 8.17 6.58
N MET A 16 -8.27 7.30 7.56
CA MET A 16 -7.38 6.15 7.42
C MET A 16 -7.86 5.21 6.31
N ALA A 17 -9.15 4.88 6.29
CA ALA A 17 -9.75 4.03 5.27
C ALA A 17 -9.66 4.66 3.87
N ALA A 18 -9.90 5.97 3.76
CA ALA A 18 -9.81 6.70 2.50
C ALA A 18 -8.41 6.65 1.88
N LEU A 19 -7.35 6.71 2.70
CA LEU A 19 -5.96 6.72 2.23
C LEU A 19 -5.50 5.39 1.65
N VAL A 20 -6.00 4.28 2.18
CA VAL A 20 -5.58 2.93 1.77
C VAL A 20 -6.52 2.33 0.73
N ARG A 21 -7.66 2.97 0.45
CA ARG A 21 -8.72 2.48 -0.45
C ARG A 21 -8.19 2.01 -1.80
N ASP A 22 -7.26 2.76 -2.36
CA ASP A 22 -6.75 2.55 -3.72
C ASP A 22 -5.48 1.66 -3.72
N THR A 23 -5.04 1.20 -2.56
CA THR A 23 -4.01 0.16 -2.44
C THR A 23 -4.66 -1.23 -2.48
N PRO A 24 -4.11 -2.22 -3.20
CA PRO A 24 -4.58 -3.59 -3.18
C PRO A 24 -4.76 -4.19 -1.78
N LEU A 25 -3.86 -3.89 -0.82
CA LEU A 25 -3.94 -4.44 0.52
C LEU A 25 -4.96 -3.74 1.44
N ARG A 26 -5.44 -2.54 1.09
CA ARG A 26 -6.45 -1.77 1.85
C ARG A 26 -6.17 -1.61 3.34
N ARG A 27 -4.89 -1.56 3.71
CA ARG A 27 -4.43 -1.32 5.07
C ARG A 27 -3.11 -0.57 5.05
N PHE A 28 -2.80 0.11 6.15
CA PHE A 28 -1.46 0.62 6.36
C PHE A 28 -0.48 -0.53 6.52
N GLY A 29 0.72 -0.34 5.98
CA GLY A 29 1.85 -1.20 6.25
C GLY A 29 2.27 -1.11 7.71
N MET A 30 2.83 -2.20 8.22
CA MET A 30 3.42 -2.26 9.54
C MET A 30 4.95 -2.08 9.44
N PRO A 31 5.61 -1.45 10.44
CA PRO A 31 7.08 -1.29 10.43
C PRO A 31 7.84 -2.61 10.21
N GLU A 32 7.29 -3.72 10.70
CA GLU A 32 7.84 -5.06 10.58
C GLU A 32 7.93 -5.52 9.11
N GLU A 33 7.06 -5.03 8.22
CA GLU A 33 7.09 -5.39 6.80
C GLU A 33 8.28 -4.74 6.08
N VAL A 34 8.66 -3.52 6.49
CA VAL A 34 9.90 -2.87 6.02
C VAL A 34 11.12 -3.57 6.60
N ALA A 35 11.07 -3.91 7.90
CA ALA A 35 12.16 -4.62 8.57
C ALA A 35 12.41 -6.00 7.96
N ALA A 36 11.36 -6.72 7.55
CA ALA A 36 11.49 -8.03 6.92
C ALA A 36 12.24 -7.96 5.58
N VAL A 37 11.97 -6.94 4.75
CA VAL A 37 12.71 -6.75 3.49
C VAL A 37 14.16 -6.34 3.78
N ALA A 38 14.39 -5.46 4.74
CA ALA A 38 15.75 -5.09 5.15
C ALA A 38 16.54 -6.30 5.67
N LEU A 39 15.90 -7.18 6.45
CA LEU A 39 16.50 -8.43 6.92
C LEU A 39 16.84 -9.35 5.75
N LEU A 40 15.93 -9.54 4.79
CA LEU A 40 16.17 -10.33 3.58
C LEU A 40 17.39 -9.80 2.81
N LEU A 41 17.50 -8.48 2.64
CA LEU A 41 18.64 -7.87 1.94
C LEU A 41 19.96 -7.99 2.71
N ALA A 42 19.91 -8.27 4.02
CA ALA A 42 21.08 -8.47 4.86
C ALA A 42 21.53 -9.95 4.94
N THR A 43 20.82 -10.89 4.31
CA THR A 43 21.20 -12.30 4.33
C THR A 43 22.25 -12.65 3.27
N ASP A 44 22.86 -13.84 3.41
CA ASP A 44 23.86 -14.35 2.48
C ASP A 44 23.28 -14.66 1.08
N GLU A 45 21.96 -14.82 0.97
CA GLU A 45 21.26 -15.03 -0.30
C GLU A 45 21.18 -13.76 -1.16
N ALA A 46 21.34 -12.57 -0.58
CA ALA A 46 21.23 -11.30 -1.27
C ALA A 46 22.55 -10.79 -1.89
N THR A 47 23.61 -11.62 -1.91
CA THR A 47 24.99 -11.23 -2.30
C THR A 47 25.18 -10.60 -3.68
N TYR A 48 24.19 -10.69 -4.57
CA TYR A 48 24.22 -10.09 -5.91
C TYR A 48 23.11 -9.07 -6.16
N ILE A 49 22.34 -8.72 -5.13
CA ILE A 49 21.29 -7.70 -5.20
C ILE A 49 21.91 -6.36 -4.81
N THR A 50 22.02 -5.45 -5.78
CA THR A 50 22.52 -4.09 -5.58
C THR A 50 21.90 -3.12 -6.58
N GLY A 51 21.90 -1.81 -6.27
CA GLY A 51 21.38 -0.76 -7.15
C GLY A 51 19.89 -0.87 -7.50
N SER A 52 19.12 -1.63 -6.71
CA SER A 52 17.71 -1.92 -6.96
C SER A 52 16.82 -1.24 -5.92
N GLU A 53 15.62 -0.81 -6.34
CA GLU A 53 14.60 -0.25 -5.48
C GLU A 53 13.50 -1.29 -5.19
N PHE A 54 13.05 -1.36 -3.94
CA PHE A 54 11.97 -2.27 -3.53
C PHE A 54 10.78 -1.46 -3.00
N ASN A 55 9.64 -1.59 -3.67
CA ASN A 55 8.38 -0.97 -3.22
C ASN A 55 7.75 -1.79 -2.10
N ILE A 56 7.48 -1.14 -0.96
CA ILE A 56 6.82 -1.73 0.23
C ILE A 56 5.62 -0.84 0.58
N ASP A 57 4.63 -0.81 -0.32
CA ASP A 57 3.59 0.23 -0.34
C ASP A 57 2.15 -0.34 -0.37
N GLY A 58 2.00 -1.64 -0.11
CA GLY A 58 0.70 -2.33 -0.19
C GLY A 58 0.12 -2.40 -1.60
N GLY A 59 0.96 -2.18 -2.64
CA GLY A 59 0.60 -2.23 -4.05
C GLY A 59 0.16 -0.88 -4.63
N LEU A 60 0.44 0.24 -3.96
CA LEU A 60 0.07 1.59 -4.43
C LEU A 60 0.63 1.87 -5.84
N LEU A 61 1.88 1.51 -6.09
CA LEU A 61 2.55 1.72 -7.38
C LEU A 61 2.37 0.57 -8.37
N ALA A 62 1.75 -0.55 -7.96
CA ALA A 62 1.57 -1.73 -8.82
C ALA A 62 0.57 -1.49 -9.96
N GLY A 63 -0.20 -0.40 -9.91
CA GLY A 63 -1.08 0.04 -10.98
C GLY A 63 -2.26 -0.91 -11.21
N SER A 64 -3.37 -0.68 -10.50
CA SER A 64 -4.73 -0.74 -11.07
C SER A 64 -5.77 -0.35 -10.02
N ALA A 65 -6.37 0.82 -10.19
CA ALA A 65 -7.76 1.07 -9.81
C ALA A 65 -8.68 0.96 -11.06
N ALA A 66 -8.23 0.29 -12.13
CA ALA A 66 -9.12 -0.11 -13.22
C ALA A 66 -10.00 -1.25 -12.71
N THR A 67 -10.91 -0.90 -11.81
CA THR A 67 -12.10 -1.68 -11.56
C THR A 67 -12.78 -1.78 -12.92
N PRO A 68 -12.98 -2.99 -13.50
CA PRO A 68 -13.83 -3.11 -14.66
C PRO A 68 -15.18 -2.51 -14.28
N VAL A 69 -15.59 -1.44 -14.97
CA VAL A 69 -16.95 -0.92 -14.80
C VAL A 69 -17.86 -1.99 -15.36
N VAL A 70 -18.73 -2.57 -14.52
CA VAL A 70 -19.85 -3.35 -15.04
C VAL A 70 -20.74 -2.32 -15.72
N LEU A 71 -20.72 -2.31 -17.05
CA LEU A 71 -21.73 -1.60 -17.83
C LEU A 71 -23.04 -2.34 -17.58
N ASP A 72 -23.99 -1.65 -16.94
CA ASP A 72 -25.36 -2.10 -16.86
C ASP A 72 -26.01 -1.81 -18.21
N ASP A 73 -26.06 -2.82 -19.08
CA ASP A 73 -26.66 -2.72 -20.42
C ASP A 73 -28.21 -2.75 -20.37
N SER A 74 -28.85 -2.40 -19.24
CA SER A 74 -30.32 -2.50 -19.08
C SER A 74 -31.13 -1.32 -19.62
N GLU A 75 -30.54 -0.41 -20.39
CA GLU A 75 -31.29 0.58 -21.19
C GLU A 75 -31.06 0.36 -22.70
N THR A 76 -31.77 -0.64 -23.24
CA THR A 76 -32.33 -0.60 -24.60
C THR A 76 -33.81 -0.97 -24.57
#